data_AF-A0A846U7G2-F1
#
_entry.id   AF-A0A846U7G2-F1
#
_cell.length_a   1.000
_cell.length_b   1.000
_cell.length_c   1.000
_cell.angle_alpha   90.00
_cell.angle_beta   90.00
_cell.angle_gamma   90.00
#
_symmetry.space_group_name_H-M   'P 1'
#
loop_
_entity.id
_entity.type
_entity.pdbx_description
1 polymer ?
#
loop_
_entity_poly.entity_id
_entity_poly.type
_entity_poly.pdbx_seq_one_letter_code
_entity_poly.pdbx_strand_id
1 'polypeptide(L)'
;MPSIQLFSTRALAVLCAVAACATAHAGPPDGDLFGYKLGAPYVVGELTQQRTRVSPMVEMVVDRPDKAPEFKAVELLATPKSLTLLSVHGVADFADETQARAFAARQSAQIANAYGDKCPKSPSFMNDLVKLLCPGGLELSVSYYPPDASRVQHKVHLGLRLAPDSEAGRRLSRLAEQESTAPAADVDSAQRGDKPKADTPAAKQSPQ
;
A
#
# COMPACT_ATOMS: atom_id res chain seq x y z
N MET A 1 25.75 63.87 35.65
CA MET A 1 26.89 63.81 34.71
C MET A 1 27.14 62.35 34.34
N PRO A 2 27.51 62.07 33.07
CA PRO A 2 27.24 60.83 32.29
C PRO A 2 28.31 59.72 32.57
N SER A 3 28.24 58.46 32.12
CA SER A 3 27.99 57.95 30.77
C SER A 3 27.65 56.45 30.74
N ILE A 4 26.81 56.09 29.76
CA ILE A 4 26.47 54.74 29.29
C ILE A 4 27.46 54.31 28.20
N GLN A 5 27.99 53.08 28.24
CA GLN A 5 28.43 52.30 27.06
C GLN A 5 28.09 50.82 27.32
N LEU A 6 27.05 50.21 26.73
CA LEU A 6 26.93 49.67 25.36
C LEU A 6 28.06 48.70 24.96
N PHE A 7 27.86 47.41 25.25
CA PHE A 7 28.38 46.33 24.42
C PHE A 7 27.26 45.34 24.06
N SER A 8 26.69 45.63 22.90
CA SER A 8 26.45 44.69 21.79
C SER A 8 25.70 43.39 22.10
N THR A 9 24.39 43.50 22.04
CA THR A 9 23.49 42.52 21.43
C THR A 9 24.05 41.98 20.12
N ARG A 10 24.51 40.73 20.08
CA ARG A 10 24.52 39.82 18.91
C ARG A 10 25.18 38.48 19.24
N ALA A 11 24.39 37.57 19.80
CA ALA A 11 24.55 36.13 19.61
C ALA A 11 23.21 35.43 19.90
N LEU A 12 22.14 35.99 19.32
CA LEU A 12 20.89 35.28 19.12
C LEU A 12 21.04 34.53 17.78
N ALA A 13 20.55 33.29 17.74
CA ALA A 13 20.40 32.44 16.55
C ALA A 13 21.64 31.65 16.10
N VAL A 14 21.90 30.51 16.75
CA VAL A 14 22.13 29.21 16.07
C VAL A 14 21.71 28.09 17.02
N LEU A 15 20.41 27.77 17.09
CA LEU A 15 19.91 26.50 17.62
C LEU A 15 18.48 26.25 17.10
N CYS A 16 18.26 26.54 15.81
CA CYS A 16 17.09 26.15 15.03
C CYS A 16 17.48 25.12 13.96
N ALA A 17 18.25 24.09 14.34
CA ALA A 17 18.67 23.03 13.41
C ALA A 17 18.54 21.62 14.01
N VAL A 18 17.56 21.43 14.89
CA VAL A 18 16.91 20.12 15.03
C VAL A 18 15.52 20.23 14.40
N ALA A 19 15.50 20.71 13.15
CA ALA A 19 14.55 20.22 12.17
C ALA A 19 14.95 18.77 11.88
N ALA A 20 14.69 17.88 12.85
CA ALA A 20 14.64 16.47 12.58
C ALA A 20 13.63 16.32 11.46
N CYS A 21 14.13 15.87 10.31
CA CYS A 21 13.41 15.67 9.08
C CYS A 21 12.08 14.95 9.36
N ALA A 22 11.02 15.74 9.54
CA ALA A 22 9.69 15.29 9.18
C ALA A 22 9.78 15.14 7.67
N THR A 23 10.11 13.93 7.22
CA THR A 23 9.65 13.48 5.92
C THR A 23 8.15 13.68 6.00
N ALA A 24 7.67 14.78 5.40
CA ALA A 24 6.25 14.94 5.12
C ALA A 24 5.94 13.76 4.22
N HIS A 25 5.45 12.68 4.83
CA HIS A 25 5.00 11.52 4.10
C HIS A 25 3.93 12.06 3.17
N ALA A 26 4.18 11.92 1.87
CA ALA A 26 3.27 12.39 0.85
C ALA A 26 1.89 11.76 1.16
N GLY A 27 0.82 12.54 1.09
CA GLY A 27 -0.50 12.06 1.51
C GLY A 27 -1.21 11.33 0.38
N PRO A 28 -2.46 10.89 0.60
CA PRO A 28 -3.32 10.38 -0.45
C PRO A 28 -3.43 11.29 -1.69
N PRO A 29 -3.43 12.64 -1.59
CA PRO A 29 -3.39 13.51 -2.76
C PRO A 29 -2.12 13.38 -3.62
N ASP A 30 -1.03 12.89 -3.05
CA ASP A 30 0.26 12.69 -3.72
C ASP A 30 0.46 11.22 -4.18
N GLY A 31 -0.60 10.42 -4.08
CA GLY A 31 -0.62 9.01 -4.47
C GLY A 31 0.00 8.06 -3.45
N ASP A 32 0.15 8.46 -2.20
CA ASP A 32 0.76 7.64 -1.14
C ASP A 32 -0.23 7.36 -0.01
N LEU A 33 -0.26 6.09 0.42
CA LEU A 33 -1.01 5.65 1.60
C LEU A 33 -0.18 4.59 2.33
N PHE A 34 -0.05 4.72 3.65
CA PHE A 34 0.79 3.84 4.49
C PHE A 34 2.26 3.72 4.02
N GLY A 35 2.80 4.76 3.35
CA GLY A 35 4.16 4.76 2.81
C GLY A 35 4.32 4.04 1.48
N TYR A 36 3.21 3.64 0.84
CA TYR A 36 3.20 2.98 -0.47
C TYR A 36 2.67 3.92 -1.54
N LYS A 37 3.53 4.23 -2.51
CA LYS A 37 3.21 5.15 -3.61
C LYS A 37 2.66 4.43 -4.83
N LEU A 38 1.48 4.83 -5.29
CA LEU A 38 0.87 4.32 -6.52
C LEU A 38 1.71 4.66 -7.75
N GLY A 39 1.78 3.71 -8.69
CA GLY A 39 2.61 3.79 -9.88
C GLY A 39 4.10 3.53 -9.66
N ALA A 40 4.54 3.37 -8.40
CA ALA A 40 5.90 2.94 -8.09
C ALA A 40 6.01 1.40 -8.18
N PRO A 41 7.19 0.86 -8.54
CA PRO A 41 7.46 -0.56 -8.44
C PRO A 41 7.54 -0.97 -6.96
N TYR A 42 6.94 -2.12 -6.63
CA TYR A 42 7.05 -2.73 -5.31
C TYR A 42 8.22 -3.71 -5.29
N VAL A 43 9.14 -3.50 -4.35
CA VAL A 43 10.25 -4.43 -4.09
C VAL A 43 9.77 -5.49 -3.11
N VAL A 44 9.75 -6.75 -3.55
CA VAL A 44 9.44 -7.88 -2.68
C VAL A 44 10.58 -8.05 -1.68
N GLY A 45 10.30 -7.75 -0.42
CA GLY A 45 11.21 -8.04 0.68
C GLY A 45 10.86 -9.35 1.37
N GLU A 46 11.63 -9.70 2.40
CA GLU A 46 11.29 -10.78 3.34
C GLU A 46 9.93 -10.55 4.02
N LEU A 47 9.42 -9.32 3.96
CA LEU A 47 8.19 -8.86 4.56
C LEU A 47 6.96 -8.99 3.65
N THR A 48 6.92 -9.87 2.65
CA THR A 48 5.69 -10.10 1.86
C THR A 48 5.17 -11.49 2.15
N GLN A 49 4.01 -11.61 2.83
CA GLN A 49 3.53 -12.90 3.33
C GLN A 49 2.78 -13.72 2.29
N GLN A 50 2.01 -13.06 1.42
CA GLN A 50 1.08 -13.76 0.54
C GLN A 50 1.01 -13.07 -0.82
N ARG A 51 0.92 -13.87 -1.88
CA ARG A 51 0.72 -13.45 -3.27
C ARG A 51 -0.43 -14.24 -3.87
N THR A 52 -1.56 -13.59 -4.07
CA THR A 52 -2.73 -14.21 -4.69
C THR A 52 -2.98 -13.55 -6.04
N ARG A 53 -3.24 -14.33 -7.08
CA ARG A 53 -3.62 -13.77 -8.38
C ARG A 53 -5.07 -13.29 -8.32
N VAL A 54 -5.28 -12.00 -8.56
CA VAL A 54 -6.59 -11.35 -8.69
C VAL A 54 -6.68 -10.78 -10.09
N SER A 55 -7.08 -11.63 -11.03
CA SER A 55 -6.99 -11.40 -12.49
C SER A 55 -7.32 -9.97 -12.94
N PRO A 56 -6.47 -9.30 -13.76
CA PRO A 56 -5.16 -9.73 -14.29
C PRO A 56 -3.97 -9.35 -13.37
N MET A 57 -4.23 -9.13 -12.09
CA MET A 57 -3.28 -8.52 -11.15
C MET A 57 -2.82 -9.50 -10.07
N VAL A 58 -1.90 -9.05 -9.23
CA VAL A 58 -1.47 -9.78 -8.04
C VAL A 58 -1.78 -8.96 -6.79
N GLU A 59 -2.46 -9.59 -5.85
CA GLU A 59 -2.69 -9.08 -4.51
C GLU A 59 -1.57 -9.56 -3.60
N MET A 60 -1.05 -8.67 -2.77
CA MET A 60 0.04 -8.93 -1.82
C MET A 60 -0.33 -8.46 -0.43
N VAL A 61 -0.03 -9.27 0.58
CA VAL A 61 -0.15 -8.86 1.99
C VAL A 61 1.23 -8.54 2.54
N VAL A 62 1.40 -7.32 3.05
CA VAL A 62 2.66 -6.91 3.67
C VAL A 62 2.76 -7.46 5.10
N ASP A 63 3.89 -8.08 5.42
CA ASP A 63 4.33 -8.44 6.76
C ASP A 63 4.77 -7.19 7.52
N ARG A 64 4.25 -7.02 8.74
CA ARG A 64 4.61 -5.92 9.65
C ARG A 64 4.66 -4.53 8.97
N PRO A 65 3.60 -4.10 8.25
CA PRO A 65 3.57 -2.78 7.64
C PRO A 65 3.58 -1.70 8.73
N ASP A 66 4.17 -0.55 8.42
CA ASP A 66 4.01 0.65 9.23
C ASP A 66 2.58 1.20 9.05
N LYS A 67 1.67 0.73 9.92
CA LYS A 67 0.24 1.04 9.91
C LYS A 67 -0.22 1.41 11.31
N ALA A 68 -1.28 2.20 11.37
CA ALA A 68 -1.93 2.49 12.64
C ALA A 68 -2.45 1.19 13.31
N PRO A 69 -2.47 1.10 14.65
CA PRO A 69 -2.82 -0.13 15.38
C PRO A 69 -4.20 -0.70 15.04
N GLU A 70 -5.13 0.14 14.57
CA GLU A 70 -6.49 -0.25 14.21
C GLU A 70 -6.58 -1.10 12.94
N PHE A 71 -5.57 -1.03 12.07
CA PHE A 71 -5.50 -1.86 10.88
C PHE A 71 -4.78 -3.16 11.22
N LYS A 72 -5.33 -4.29 10.78
CA LYS A 72 -4.74 -5.62 10.92
C LYS A 72 -3.65 -5.87 9.88
N ALA A 73 -3.85 -5.41 8.65
CA ALA A 73 -2.95 -5.66 7.52
C ALA A 73 -2.92 -4.47 6.55
N VAL A 74 -1.91 -4.47 5.67
CA VAL A 74 -1.87 -3.66 4.44
C VAL A 74 -1.86 -4.60 3.25
N GLU A 75 -2.84 -4.45 2.38
CA GLU A 75 -2.99 -5.20 1.12
C GLU A 75 -2.60 -4.30 -0.05
N LEU A 76 -1.79 -4.82 -0.97
CA LEU A 76 -1.31 -4.14 -2.16
C LEU A 76 -1.83 -4.86 -3.40
N LEU A 77 -2.28 -4.11 -4.39
CA LEU A 77 -2.63 -4.65 -5.70
C LEU A 77 -1.64 -4.11 -6.74
N ALA A 78 -1.00 -5.01 -7.48
CA ALA A 78 0.07 -4.65 -8.41
C ALA A 78 -0.03 -5.40 -9.73
N THR A 79 0.70 -4.91 -10.73
CA THR A 79 0.92 -5.64 -11.99
C THR A 79 1.71 -6.93 -11.72
N PRO A 80 1.45 -8.05 -12.42
CA PRO A 80 2.02 -9.36 -12.07
C PRO A 80 3.54 -9.49 -12.15
N LYS A 81 4.19 -8.85 -13.13
CA LYS A 81 5.63 -8.99 -13.40
C LYS A 81 6.41 -7.80 -12.91
N SER A 82 6.02 -6.58 -13.30
CA SER A 82 6.73 -5.38 -12.87
C SER A 82 6.42 -4.97 -11.43
N LEU A 83 5.37 -5.54 -10.83
CA LEU A 83 4.92 -5.23 -9.46
C LEU A 83 4.67 -3.74 -9.25
N THR A 84 4.25 -3.06 -10.31
CA THR A 84 3.88 -1.64 -10.24
C THR A 84 2.57 -1.54 -9.45
N LEU A 85 2.51 -0.68 -8.44
CA LEU A 85 1.35 -0.56 -7.54
C LEU A 85 0.18 0.18 -8.21
N LEU A 86 -1.02 -0.40 -8.11
CA LEU A 86 -2.28 0.22 -8.53
C LEU A 86 -3.20 0.56 -7.35
N SER A 87 -3.10 -0.20 -6.26
CA SER A 87 -3.95 -0.04 -5.08
C SER A 87 -3.19 -0.36 -3.81
N VAL A 88 -3.54 0.35 -2.75
CA VAL A 88 -3.11 0.12 -1.37
C VAL A 88 -4.34 0.16 -0.48
N HIS A 89 -4.51 -0.83 0.39
CA HIS A 89 -5.60 -0.88 1.36
C HIS A 89 -5.07 -1.16 2.77
N GLY A 90 -5.45 -0.33 3.73
CA GLY A 90 -5.40 -0.71 5.14
C GLY A 90 -6.66 -1.50 5.47
N VAL A 91 -6.50 -2.69 6.04
CA VAL A 91 -7.61 -3.62 6.34
C VAL A 91 -7.79 -3.75 7.84
N ALA A 92 -9.02 -3.55 8.30
CA ALA A 92 -9.44 -3.80 9.68
C ALA A 92 -10.56 -4.84 9.71
N ASP A 93 -10.43 -5.85 10.57
CA ASP A 93 -11.39 -6.95 10.73
C ASP A 93 -12.15 -6.81 12.05
N PHE A 94 -13.45 -7.08 12.03
CA PHE A 94 -14.34 -7.00 13.18
C PHE A 94 -15.26 -8.22 13.25
N ALA A 95 -15.47 -8.75 14.44
CA ALA A 95 -16.47 -9.80 14.66
C ALA A 95 -17.91 -9.24 14.69
N ASP A 96 -18.07 -7.97 15.06
CA ASP A 96 -19.36 -7.31 15.23
C ASP A 96 -19.59 -6.23 14.15
N GLU A 97 -20.79 -6.25 13.56
CA GLU A 97 -21.20 -5.30 12.53
C GLU A 97 -21.21 -3.85 13.04
N THR A 98 -21.71 -3.64 14.26
CA THR A 98 -21.87 -2.30 14.83
C THR A 98 -20.50 -1.63 15.01
N GLN A 99 -19.52 -2.37 15.52
CA GLN A 99 -18.13 -1.92 15.64
C GLN A 99 -17.51 -1.64 14.27
N ALA A 100 -17.71 -2.50 13.29
CA ALA A 100 -17.21 -2.30 11.93
C ALA A 100 -17.77 -1.01 11.31
N ARG A 101 -19.08 -0.80 11.41
CA ARG A 101 -19.74 0.40 10.89
C ARG A 101 -19.32 1.66 11.62
N ALA A 102 -19.18 1.60 12.95
CA ALA A 102 -18.69 2.72 13.74
C ALA A 102 -17.24 3.08 13.36
N PHE A 103 -16.37 2.10 13.13
CA PHE A 103 -15.03 2.33 12.63
C PHE A 103 -15.05 2.96 11.23
N ALA A 104 -15.81 2.38 10.31
CA ALA A 104 -15.91 2.89 8.94
C ALA A 104 -16.48 4.31 8.87
N ALA A 105 -17.45 4.67 9.71
CA ALA A 105 -17.97 6.02 9.83
C ALA A 105 -16.91 7.01 10.34
N ARG A 106 -16.12 6.62 11.35
CA ARG A 106 -14.99 7.44 11.84
C ARG A 106 -13.94 7.66 10.76
N GLN A 107 -13.53 6.61 10.06
CA GLN A 107 -12.56 6.72 8.96
C GLN A 107 -13.11 7.60 7.83
N SER A 108 -14.38 7.42 7.45
CA SER A 108 -15.07 8.22 6.43
C SER A 108 -15.06 9.72 6.80
N ALA A 109 -15.38 10.05 8.04
CA ALA A 109 -15.34 11.42 8.54
C ALA A 109 -13.92 11.98 8.56
N GLN A 110 -12.94 11.19 8.99
CA GLN A 110 -11.52 11.58 9.02
C GLN A 110 -11.01 11.91 7.62
N ILE A 111 -11.23 11.05 6.62
CA ILE A 111 -10.74 11.32 5.26
C ILE A 111 -11.49 12.48 4.60
N ALA A 112 -12.79 12.63 4.84
CA ALA A 112 -13.57 13.74 4.31
C ALA A 112 -13.10 15.08 4.90
N ASN A 113 -12.80 15.12 6.20
CA ASN A 113 -12.30 16.32 6.87
C ASN A 113 -10.85 16.64 6.44
N ALA A 114 -10.00 15.63 6.29
CA ALA A 114 -8.59 15.84 5.96
C ALA A 114 -8.36 16.19 4.48
N TYR A 115 -9.18 15.65 3.58
CA TYR A 115 -8.93 15.70 2.14
C TYR A 115 -10.10 16.24 1.30
N GLY A 116 -11.28 16.48 1.87
CA GLY A 116 -12.47 16.87 1.11
C GLY A 116 -12.33 18.15 0.30
N ASP A 117 -11.52 19.10 0.77
CA ASP A 117 -11.24 20.36 0.05
C ASP A 117 -10.34 20.15 -1.17
N LYS A 118 -9.52 19.10 -1.16
CA LYS A 118 -8.55 18.78 -2.23
C LYS A 118 -9.07 17.70 -3.17
N CYS A 119 -9.91 16.82 -2.66
CA CYS A 119 -10.42 15.64 -3.32
C CYS A 119 -11.95 15.65 -3.24
N PRO A 120 -12.65 16.17 -4.26
CA PRO A 120 -14.10 16.21 -4.26
C PRO A 120 -14.71 14.82 -4.07
N LYS A 121 -15.87 14.77 -3.41
CA LYS A 121 -16.66 13.55 -3.31
C LYS A 121 -17.05 13.06 -4.70
N SER A 122 -16.89 11.77 -4.91
CA SER A 122 -17.28 11.07 -6.14
C SER A 122 -18.42 10.09 -5.82
N PRO A 123 -19.28 9.76 -6.80
CA PRO A 123 -20.23 8.65 -6.64
C PRO A 123 -19.52 7.36 -6.20
N SER A 124 -20.02 6.78 -5.12
CA SER A 124 -19.61 5.48 -4.57
C SER A 124 -20.37 4.35 -5.27
N PHE A 125 -19.70 3.22 -5.52
CA PHE A 125 -20.36 2.01 -6.04
C PHE A 125 -20.08 0.81 -5.13
N MET A 126 -21.01 -0.15 -5.12
CA MET A 126 -20.97 -1.40 -4.34
C MET A 126 -20.92 -1.22 -2.82
N ASN A 127 -19.74 -1.01 -2.25
CA ASN A 127 -19.45 -1.14 -0.82
C ASN A 127 -18.80 0.12 -0.20
N ASP A 128 -18.56 1.15 -1.02
CA ASP A 128 -17.92 2.39 -0.57
C ASP A 128 -18.89 3.25 0.24
N LEU A 129 -18.54 3.54 1.49
CA LEU A 129 -19.27 4.49 2.33
C LEU A 129 -18.91 5.93 1.97
N VAL A 130 -17.64 6.17 1.61
CA VAL A 130 -17.14 7.42 1.06
C VAL A 130 -16.13 7.11 -0.03
N LYS A 131 -16.21 7.85 -1.14
CA LYS A 131 -15.19 7.91 -2.16
C LYS A 131 -14.86 9.36 -2.48
N LEU A 132 -13.57 9.71 -2.42
CA LEU A 132 -13.03 11.00 -2.82
C LEU A 132 -12.16 10.80 -4.05
N LEU A 133 -12.33 11.66 -5.06
CA LEU A 133 -11.49 11.67 -6.25
C LEU A 133 -10.46 12.78 -6.11
N CYS A 134 -9.22 12.40 -5.84
CA CYS A 134 -8.09 13.30 -5.75
C CYS A 134 -7.52 13.62 -7.15
N PRO A 135 -6.79 14.75 -7.30
CA PRO A 135 -6.08 15.07 -8.53
C PRO A 135 -5.19 13.93 -9.02
N GLY A 136 -4.95 13.86 -10.34
CA GLY A 136 -4.14 12.79 -10.93
C GLY A 136 -4.86 11.45 -11.11
N GLY A 137 -6.19 11.41 -10.89
CA GLY A 137 -6.98 10.19 -11.06
C GLY A 137 -6.79 9.20 -9.93
N LEU A 138 -6.74 9.71 -8.71
CA LEU A 138 -6.55 8.94 -7.48
C LEU A 138 -7.89 8.82 -6.75
N GLU A 139 -8.29 7.61 -6.36
CA GLU A 139 -9.50 7.38 -5.58
C GLU A 139 -9.11 6.99 -4.16
N LEU A 140 -9.50 7.83 -3.20
CA LEU A 140 -9.41 7.55 -1.76
C LEU A 140 -10.79 7.12 -1.27
N SER A 141 -10.92 5.92 -0.70
CA SER A 141 -12.21 5.40 -0.27
C SER A 141 -12.17 4.74 1.10
N VAL A 142 -13.34 4.70 1.74
CA VAL A 142 -13.62 3.81 2.87
C VAL A 142 -14.73 2.87 2.46
N SER A 143 -14.46 1.58 2.51
CA SER A 143 -15.38 0.53 2.05
C SER A 143 -15.68 -0.45 3.19
N TYR A 144 -16.93 -0.90 3.29
CA TYR A 144 -17.36 -1.89 4.27
C TYR A 144 -17.80 -3.18 3.56
N TYR A 145 -17.27 -4.30 4.00
CA TYR A 145 -17.59 -5.62 3.46
C TYR A 145 -18.20 -6.48 4.57
N PRO A 146 -19.46 -6.96 4.43
CA PRO A 146 -20.01 -7.94 5.35
C PRO A 146 -19.30 -9.30 5.19
N PRO A 147 -19.42 -10.19 6.20
CA PRO A 147 -19.02 -11.58 6.08
C PRO A 147 -19.67 -12.26 4.87
N ASP A 148 -18.95 -13.17 4.24
CA ASP A 148 -19.46 -14.01 3.16
C ASP A 148 -18.84 -15.41 3.21
N ALA A 149 -19.11 -16.25 2.21
CA ALA A 149 -18.59 -17.61 2.15
C ALA A 149 -17.05 -17.71 2.20
N SER A 150 -16.34 -16.63 1.88
CA SER A 150 -14.87 -16.52 1.92
C SER A 150 -14.35 -15.71 3.12
N ARG A 151 -15.21 -14.96 3.82
CA ARG A 151 -14.86 -14.02 4.89
C ARG A 151 -15.73 -14.23 6.11
N VAL A 152 -15.12 -14.70 7.21
CA VAL A 152 -15.85 -14.96 8.47
C VAL A 152 -16.09 -13.69 9.30
N GLN A 153 -15.39 -12.59 8.99
CA GLN A 153 -15.43 -11.33 9.74
C GLN A 153 -15.91 -10.17 8.87
N HIS A 154 -16.48 -9.14 9.51
CA HIS A 154 -16.75 -7.85 8.87
C HIS A 154 -15.42 -7.16 8.58
N LYS A 155 -15.24 -6.64 7.36
CA LYS A 155 -14.02 -5.94 6.98
C LYS A 155 -14.29 -4.48 6.65
N VAL A 156 -13.35 -3.61 7.03
CA VAL A 156 -13.32 -2.22 6.60
C VAL A 156 -12.00 -1.94 5.91
N HIS A 157 -12.06 -1.41 4.70
CA HIS A 157 -10.89 -1.02 3.92
C HIS A 157 -10.80 0.51 3.90
N LEU A 158 -9.62 1.04 4.24
CA LEU A 158 -9.22 2.39 3.87
C LEU A 158 -8.28 2.27 2.66
N GLY A 159 -8.75 2.69 1.49
CA GLY A 159 -8.10 2.42 0.22
C GLY A 159 -7.64 3.66 -0.52
N LEU A 160 -6.46 3.58 -1.14
CA LEU A 160 -6.05 4.49 -2.19
C LEU A 160 -5.77 3.66 -3.45
N ARG A 161 -6.37 4.04 -4.57
CA ARG A 161 -6.14 3.37 -5.86
C ARG A 161 -6.10 4.35 -7.02
N LEU A 162 -5.53 3.91 -8.14
CA LEU A 162 -5.70 4.61 -9.41
C LEU A 162 -7.13 4.39 -9.91
N ALA A 163 -7.83 5.47 -10.23
CA ALA A 163 -9.17 5.42 -10.81
C ALA A 163 -9.10 4.60 -12.12
N PRO A 164 -9.98 3.60 -12.33
CA PRO A 164 -9.93 2.75 -13.53
C PRO A 164 -10.03 3.53 -14.84
N ASP A 165 -10.71 4.68 -14.82
CA ASP A 165 -10.92 5.61 -15.91
C ASP A 165 -9.88 6.75 -15.95
N SER A 166 -8.89 6.76 -15.06
CA SER A 166 -7.73 7.64 -15.20
C SER A 166 -6.79 7.12 -16.29
N GLU A 167 -5.96 8.01 -16.86
CA GLU A 167 -4.94 7.60 -17.82
C GLU A 167 -3.95 6.59 -17.21
N ALA A 168 -3.48 6.87 -15.98
CA ALA A 168 -2.58 5.99 -15.25
C ALA A 168 -3.22 4.63 -14.95
N GLY A 169 -4.48 4.61 -14.48
CA GLY A 169 -5.25 3.39 -14.25
C GLY A 169 -5.38 2.55 -15.52
N ARG A 170 -5.84 3.15 -16.63
CA ARG A 170 -5.92 2.47 -17.94
C ARG A 170 -4.56 1.95 -18.42
N ARG A 171 -3.48 2.69 -18.19
CA ARG A 171 -2.13 2.26 -18.58
C ARG A 171 -1.71 1.02 -17.80
N LEU A 172 -1.89 1.01 -16.48
CA LEU A 172 -1.46 -0.11 -15.64
C LEU A 172 -2.37 -1.33 -15.75
N SER A 173 -3.68 -1.15 -15.99
CA SER A 173 -4.57 -2.28 -16.32
C SER A 173 -4.12 -3.00 -17.60
N ARG A 174 -3.82 -2.24 -18.67
CA ARG A 174 -3.28 -2.82 -19.91
C ARG A 174 -1.93 -3.50 -19.70
N LEU A 175 -1.06 -2.91 -18.88
CA LEU A 175 0.21 -3.53 -18.52
C LEU A 175 -0.01 -4.86 -17.77
N ALA A 176 -0.93 -4.90 -16.81
CA ALA A 176 -1.25 -6.11 -16.07
C ALA A 176 -1.78 -7.23 -17.00
N GLU A 177 -2.62 -6.89 -17.98
CA GLU A 177 -3.09 -7.82 -19.02
C GLU A 177 -1.95 -8.36 -19.88
N GLN A 178 -1.05 -7.50 -20.36
CA GLN A 178 0.12 -7.88 -21.14
C GLN A 178 1.07 -8.80 -20.34
N GLU A 179 1.32 -8.45 -19.09
CA GLU A 179 2.16 -9.23 -18.19
C GLU A 179 1.54 -10.59 -17.86
N SER A 180 0.20 -10.64 -17.76
CA SER A 180 -0.59 -11.84 -17.49
C SER A 180 -0.72 -12.83 -18.66
N THR A 181 -0.58 -12.35 -19.90
CA THR A 181 -0.75 -13.15 -21.13
C THR A 181 0.57 -13.60 -21.74
N ALA A 182 1.66 -12.89 -21.47
CA ALA A 182 2.99 -13.36 -21.84
C ALA A 182 3.36 -14.62 -21.04
N PRO A 183 3.92 -15.69 -21.68
CA PRO A 183 4.18 -16.97 -21.04
C PRO A 183 4.86 -16.78 -19.69
N ALA A 184 4.32 -17.47 -18.67
CA ALA A 184 4.84 -17.40 -17.33
C ALA A 184 6.29 -17.89 -17.34
N ALA A 185 7.25 -16.99 -17.15
CA ALA A 185 8.38 -17.39 -16.34
C ALA A 185 7.76 -17.67 -14.97
N ASP A 186 7.67 -18.95 -14.61
CA ASP A 186 7.12 -19.44 -13.36
C ASP A 186 7.49 -18.49 -12.22
N VAL A 187 6.48 -17.85 -11.65
CA VAL A 187 6.64 -16.95 -10.49
C VAL A 187 7.15 -17.76 -9.27
N ASP A 188 7.10 -19.09 -9.34
CA ASP A 188 7.65 -20.04 -8.37
C ASP A 188 9.12 -20.46 -8.62
N SER A 189 9.66 -20.25 -9.82
CA SER A 189 11.00 -20.77 -10.17
C SER A 189 12.15 -19.93 -9.63
N ALA A 190 11.91 -18.72 -9.16
CA ALA A 190 12.93 -17.86 -8.57
C ALA A 190 13.34 -18.28 -7.13
N GLN A 191 12.72 -19.32 -6.55
CA GLN A 191 12.97 -19.77 -5.18
C GLN A 191 13.62 -21.14 -5.02
N ARG A 192 13.98 -21.85 -6.11
CA ARG A 192 14.93 -22.97 -5.98
C ARG A 192 16.35 -22.44 -6.01
N GLY A 193 16.80 -21.92 -4.87
CA GLY A 193 18.20 -21.70 -4.61
C GLY A 193 19.00 -22.97 -4.90
N ASP A 194 20.14 -22.78 -5.56
CA ASP A 194 21.17 -23.76 -5.81
C ASP A 194 21.40 -24.65 -4.59
N LYS A 195 20.91 -25.89 -4.67
CA LYS A 195 21.43 -26.97 -3.84
C LYS A 195 22.54 -27.63 -4.65
N PRO A 196 23.81 -27.62 -4.19
CA PRO A 196 24.88 -28.31 -4.90
C PRO A 196 24.50 -29.77 -5.12
N LYS A 197 24.59 -30.19 -6.37
CA LYS A 197 24.42 -31.59 -6.77
C LYS A 197 25.55 -32.37 -6.09
N ALA A 198 25.23 -33.04 -4.99
CA ALA A 198 26.18 -33.90 -4.29
C ALA A 198 26.70 -34.97 -5.26
N ASP A 199 28.02 -35.05 -5.34
CA ASP A 199 28.77 -35.92 -6.23
C ASP A 199 28.38 -37.40 -6.07
N THR A 200 28.23 -38.04 -7.22
CA THR A 200 28.18 -39.50 -7.38
C THR A 200 29.45 -40.15 -6.85
N PRO A 201 29.38 -41.25 -6.08
CA PRO A 201 30.43 -42.25 -6.10
C PRO A 201 30.06 -43.39 -7.06
N ALA A 202 30.98 -43.65 -7.97
CA ALA A 202 30.89 -44.74 -8.92
C ALA A 202 31.08 -46.13 -8.28
N ALA A 203 30.50 -47.11 -8.97
CA ALA A 203 30.92 -48.51 -9.13
C ALA A 203 30.80 -49.47 -7.93
N LYS A 204 30.05 -50.56 -8.18
CA LYS A 204 30.64 -51.90 -8.28
C LYS A 204 29.76 -52.78 -9.18
N GLN A 205 30.23 -53.01 -10.40
CA GLN A 205 29.95 -54.25 -11.11
C GLN A 205 30.56 -55.39 -10.30
N SER A 206 29.83 -56.48 -10.14
CA SER A 206 30.44 -57.80 -9.99
C SER A 206 29.67 -58.84 -10.81
N PRO A 207 30.38 -59.81 -11.40
CA PRO A 207 29.87 -60.67 -12.45
C PRO A 207 29.35 -62.02 -11.95
N GLN A 208 28.69 -62.70 -12.89
CA GLN A 208 28.24 -64.11 -12.95
C GLN A 208 26.83 -64.39 -12.43
#